data_AF-B6WA14-F1
#
_entry.id   AF-B6WA14-F1
#
_cell.length_a   1.000
_cell.length_b   1.000
_cell.length_c   1.000
_cell.angle_alpha   90.00
_cell.angle_beta   90.00
_cell.angle_gamma   90.00
#
_symmetry.space_group_name_H-M   'P 1'
#
loop_
_entity.id
_entity.type
_entity.pdbx_description
1 polymer ?
#
loop_
_entity_poly.entity_id
_entity_poly.type
_entity_poly.pdbx_seq_one_letter_code
_entity_poly.pdbx_strand_id
1 'polypeptide(L)'
;MIRNKEEKMKKKFLAIALVLGLFVTGCAKNNQTNSSNDSNSSNETNQSEKSTKETIYASFYPIYNLTKQIAGDKFNVESFTNLNTEVHDFEPSAKDMAKLSDAKVLFLNGAGLESWKDKVEDASKVEMVDTSKGIDLIKTEDEEDHDHEDGDHHDHEGSQEDKDSDHHDHEDKDDHDHESMEDSEDSDHHDHEDADHHDHDHEDEEEGHHHHHHHHGMYDPHIWLSPKNGIIQAKNIADKLSEIDPENKDYYMGNFEKLKKNLKKLIKLMEKN
;
A
#
# COMPACT_ATOMS: atom_id res chain seq x y z
N MET A 1 -33.22 55.96 10.75
CA MET A 1 -33.30 54.48 10.76
C MET A 1 -32.04 53.77 11.29
N ILE A 2 -31.05 54.49 11.85
CA ILE A 2 -29.77 53.94 12.34
C ILE A 2 -29.83 53.53 13.83
N ARG A 3 -30.80 54.07 14.58
CA ARG A 3 -30.92 53.93 16.05
C ARG A 3 -31.36 52.54 16.55
N ASN A 4 -31.90 51.67 15.68
CA ASN A 4 -32.38 50.33 16.07
C ASN A 4 -31.37 49.19 15.83
N LYS A 5 -30.22 49.44 15.19
CA LYS A 5 -29.18 48.42 14.98
C LYS A 5 -28.19 48.33 16.16
N GLU A 6 -27.93 49.43 16.85
CA GLU A 6 -26.99 49.48 17.97
C GLU A 6 -27.54 48.81 19.26
N GLU A 7 -28.85 48.87 19.49
CA GLU A 7 -29.54 48.21 20.61
C GLU A 7 -29.46 46.67 20.52
N LYS A 8 -29.51 46.10 19.31
CA LYS A 8 -29.41 44.64 19.09
C LYS A 8 -27.98 44.10 19.24
N MET A 9 -26.97 44.91 18.99
CA MET A 9 -25.56 44.53 19.17
C MET A 9 -25.15 44.53 20.66
N LYS A 10 -25.65 45.47 21.46
CA LYS A 10 -25.37 45.52 22.91
C LYS A 10 -25.98 44.35 23.67
N LYS A 11 -27.14 43.82 23.24
CA LYS A 11 -27.79 42.65 23.88
C LYS A 11 -27.15 41.31 23.53
N LYS A 12 -26.35 41.23 22.46
CA LYS A 12 -25.57 40.00 22.13
C LYS A 12 -24.17 40.00 22.76
N PHE A 13 -23.62 41.16 23.08
CA PHE A 13 -22.33 41.27 23.78
C PHE A 13 -22.44 41.25 25.32
N LEU A 14 -23.64 41.43 25.89
CA LEU A 14 -23.86 41.34 27.35
C LEU A 14 -24.06 39.89 27.86
N ALA A 15 -24.01 38.88 27.00
CA ALA A 15 -24.09 37.47 27.38
C ALA A 15 -22.71 36.76 27.41
N ILE A 16 -21.62 37.50 27.20
CA ILE A 16 -20.24 37.00 27.25
C ILE A 16 -19.47 37.84 28.29
N ALA A 17 -19.82 37.69 29.58
CA ALA A 17 -19.05 38.27 30.69
C ALA A 17 -19.47 37.73 32.08
N LEU A 18 -19.81 36.43 32.22
CA LEU A 18 -20.22 35.92 33.54
C LEU A 18 -20.00 34.41 33.75
N VAL A 19 -18.77 33.90 33.55
CA VAL A 19 -18.20 32.83 34.39
C VAL A 19 -16.67 32.93 34.30
N LEU A 20 -16.08 33.82 35.11
CA LEU A 20 -14.65 33.83 35.38
C LEU A 20 -14.48 34.20 36.86
N GLY A 21 -14.11 33.20 37.66
CA GLY A 21 -13.68 33.37 39.05
C GLY A 21 -14.56 32.65 40.07
N LEU A 22 -14.11 31.47 40.52
CA LEU A 22 -13.99 31.08 41.93
C LEU A 22 -13.58 29.60 42.00
N PHE A 23 -12.30 29.34 42.22
CA PHE A 23 -11.77 28.39 43.22
C PHE A 23 -10.24 28.55 43.26
N VAL A 24 -9.79 29.57 43.99
CA VAL A 24 -8.45 29.59 44.57
C VAL A 24 -8.61 29.14 46.01
N THR A 25 -8.10 27.94 46.30
CA THR A 25 -7.76 27.45 47.63
C THR A 25 -6.42 26.75 47.38
N GLY A 26 -5.27 27.21 47.81
CA GLY A 26 -4.96 27.90 49.06
C GLY A 26 -4.33 26.88 50.00
N CYS A 27 -3.04 26.62 49.83
CA CYS A 27 -2.14 26.13 50.87
C CYS A 27 -0.71 26.55 50.54
N ALA A 28 -0.30 27.67 51.15
CA ALA A 28 1.09 28.03 51.30
C ALA A 28 1.68 27.23 52.48
N LYS A 29 2.88 26.66 52.30
CA LYS A 29 3.75 26.34 53.43
C LYS A 29 5.19 26.66 53.03
N ASN A 30 5.67 27.78 53.54
CA ASN A 30 7.07 28.17 53.52
C ASN A 30 7.63 27.88 54.92
N ASN A 31 8.72 27.13 55.02
CA ASN A 31 9.65 27.31 56.13
C ASN A 31 11.02 26.75 55.75
N GLN A 32 12.02 27.59 55.94
CA GLN A 32 13.42 27.36 55.64
C GLN A 32 14.12 26.61 56.79
N THR A 33 15.06 25.74 56.42
CA THR A 33 16.30 25.30 57.11
C THR A 33 16.42 23.86 57.66
N ASN A 34 17.49 23.24 57.14
CA ASN A 34 18.43 22.24 57.68
C ASN A 34 18.20 20.72 57.51
N SER A 35 19.24 20.12 56.91
CA SER A 35 19.82 18.78 57.09
C SER A 35 19.00 17.53 56.75
N SER A 36 19.52 16.84 55.73
CA SER A 36 19.80 15.39 55.67
C SER A 36 18.71 14.35 55.97
N ASN A 37 18.68 13.35 55.08
CA ASN A 37 18.11 12.01 55.19
C ASN A 37 16.61 11.79 54.88
N ASP A 38 16.44 11.20 53.70
CA ASP A 38 15.88 9.84 53.49
C ASP A 38 14.38 9.68 53.16
N SER A 39 14.20 8.91 52.08
CA SER A 39 13.09 8.01 51.76
C SER A 39 11.74 8.52 51.22
N ASN A 40 11.38 7.87 50.10
CA ASN A 40 10.04 7.60 49.55
C ASN A 40 9.21 8.78 49.02
N SER A 41 9.37 9.05 47.71
CA SER A 41 8.33 9.70 46.91
C SER A 41 7.54 8.63 46.16
N SER A 42 6.29 8.50 46.57
CA SER A 42 5.19 7.76 45.97
C SER A 42 5.09 8.02 44.47
N ASN A 43 5.14 6.96 43.67
CA ASN A 43 4.73 6.96 42.28
C ASN A 43 3.21 7.15 42.20
N GLU A 44 2.76 8.40 41.99
CA GLU A 44 1.42 8.65 41.47
C GLU A 44 1.37 8.16 40.03
N THR A 45 0.87 6.95 39.87
CA THR A 45 0.57 6.36 38.56
C THR A 45 -0.70 7.04 38.05
N ASN A 46 -0.54 8.07 37.22
CA ASN A 46 -1.62 8.56 36.37
C ASN A 46 -1.98 7.44 35.37
N GLN A 47 -2.90 6.56 35.75
CA GLN A 47 -3.63 5.71 34.83
C GLN A 47 -4.56 6.60 34.01
N SER A 48 -4.00 7.17 32.94
CA SER A 48 -4.79 7.62 31.79
C SER A 48 -5.40 6.38 31.16
N GLU A 49 -6.73 6.32 31.08
CA GLU A 49 -7.47 5.33 30.31
C GLU A 49 -6.95 5.35 28.87
N LYS A 50 -6.07 4.41 28.53
CA LYS A 50 -5.58 4.23 27.17
C LYS A 50 -6.71 3.59 26.38
N SER A 51 -7.64 4.42 25.90
CA SER A 51 -8.54 4.08 24.79
C SER A 51 -7.70 3.47 23.68
N THR A 52 -7.82 2.16 23.46
CA THR A 52 -7.14 1.45 22.38
C THR A 52 -7.75 1.93 21.06
N LYS A 53 -7.03 2.80 20.33
CA LYS A 53 -7.45 3.27 19.02
C LYS A 53 -7.39 2.12 18.03
N GLU A 54 -8.42 2.00 17.19
CA GLU A 54 -8.40 1.05 16.08
C GLU A 54 -7.21 1.34 15.15
N THR A 55 -6.63 0.28 14.59
CA THR A 55 -5.48 0.40 13.70
C THR A 55 -5.93 0.37 12.25
N ILE A 56 -5.41 1.30 11.46
CA ILE A 56 -5.53 1.34 10.01
C ILE A 56 -4.13 1.29 9.41
N TYR A 57 -3.99 0.54 8.33
CA TYR A 57 -2.73 0.41 7.62
C TYR A 57 -2.75 1.21 6.32
N ALA A 58 -1.58 1.63 5.89
CA ALA A 58 -1.33 2.13 4.55
C ALA A 58 -0.16 1.34 3.96
N SER A 59 -0.21 1.03 2.67
CA SER A 59 0.73 0.12 2.02
C SER A 59 2.17 0.57 2.23
N PHE A 60 2.50 1.83 1.89
CA PHE A 60 3.84 2.39 2.03
C PHE A 60 3.82 3.88 2.42
N TYR A 61 5.00 4.48 2.55
CA TYR A 61 5.18 5.79 3.19
C TYR A 61 4.32 6.95 2.65
N PRO A 62 4.22 7.21 1.32
CA PRO A 62 3.38 8.29 0.80
C PRO A 62 1.92 8.14 1.19
N ILE A 63 1.35 6.95 1.06
CA ILE A 63 -0.04 6.68 1.47
C ILE A 63 -0.17 6.76 2.98
N TYR A 64 0.78 6.21 3.74
CA TYR A 64 0.84 6.37 5.19
C TYR A 64 0.83 7.84 5.61
N ASN A 65 1.62 8.68 4.95
CA ASN A 65 1.74 10.09 5.27
C ASN A 65 0.43 10.85 4.99
N LEU A 66 -0.20 10.61 3.83
CA LEU A 66 -1.52 11.17 3.51
C LEU A 66 -2.56 10.72 4.54
N THR A 67 -2.63 9.42 4.82
CA THR A 67 -3.56 8.83 5.79
C THR A 67 -3.34 9.40 7.19
N LYS A 68 -2.09 9.52 7.64
CA LYS A 68 -1.77 10.08 8.96
C LYS A 68 -2.21 11.54 9.09
N GLN A 69 -2.02 12.35 8.05
CA GLN A 69 -2.43 13.75 8.04
C GLN A 69 -3.96 13.92 8.09
N ILE A 70 -4.70 12.98 7.48
CA ILE A 70 -6.17 13.03 7.45
C ILE A 70 -6.76 12.45 8.73
N ALA A 71 -6.38 11.22 9.08
CA ALA A 71 -6.87 10.47 10.25
C ALA A 71 -6.47 11.12 11.58
N GLY A 72 -5.31 11.79 11.61
CA GLY A 72 -4.81 12.51 12.78
C GLY A 72 -4.67 11.60 14.00
N ASP A 73 -5.41 11.92 15.06
CA ASP A 73 -5.42 11.20 16.32
C ASP A 73 -6.61 10.26 16.51
N LYS A 74 -7.47 10.09 15.49
CA LYS A 74 -8.66 9.23 15.59
C LYS A 74 -8.34 7.74 15.42
N PHE A 75 -7.36 7.43 14.58
CA PHE A 75 -6.87 6.08 14.35
C PHE A 75 -5.40 5.95 14.73
N ASN A 76 -4.99 4.72 15.09
CA ASN A 76 -3.58 4.34 15.01
C ASN A 76 -3.26 4.06 13.54
N VAL A 77 -2.33 4.80 12.95
CA VAL A 77 -1.98 4.67 11.53
C VAL A 77 -0.60 4.06 11.44
N GLU A 78 -0.47 2.95 10.74
CA GLU A 78 0.79 2.24 10.54
C GLU A 78 1.09 2.03 9.06
N SER A 79 2.38 2.04 8.70
CA SER A 79 2.84 1.63 7.37
C SER A 79 2.94 0.11 7.34
N PHE A 80 2.43 -0.52 6.29
CA PHE A 80 2.47 -1.96 6.13
C PHE A 80 3.84 -2.44 5.67
N THR A 81 4.42 -1.76 4.67
CA THR A 81 5.83 -1.89 4.32
C THR A 81 6.72 -1.12 5.29
N ASN A 82 7.91 -1.65 5.55
CA ASN A 82 8.92 -0.94 6.32
C ASN A 82 9.45 0.27 5.52
N LEU A 83 9.84 1.34 6.22
CA LEU A 83 10.30 2.59 5.59
C LEU A 83 11.60 2.47 4.77
N ASN A 84 12.33 1.36 4.92
CA ASN A 84 13.61 1.11 4.24
C ASN A 84 13.52 0.01 3.17
N THR A 85 12.32 -0.48 2.87
CA THR A 85 12.12 -1.59 1.93
C THR A 85 11.75 -1.05 0.56
N GLU A 86 12.35 -1.61 -0.49
CA GLU A 86 11.90 -1.39 -1.87
C GLU A 86 10.47 -1.91 -2.00
N VAL A 87 9.57 -1.05 -2.48
CA VAL A 87 8.12 -1.31 -2.41
C VAL A 87 7.62 -2.18 -3.54
N HIS A 88 8.33 -2.18 -4.67
CA HIS A 88 8.01 -3.01 -5.82
C HIS A 88 8.27 -4.50 -5.57
N ASP A 89 9.32 -4.80 -4.81
CA ASP A 89 9.74 -6.17 -4.46
C ASP A 89 9.23 -6.61 -3.08
N PHE A 90 8.42 -5.78 -2.41
CA PHE A 90 7.92 -6.13 -1.09
C PHE A 90 6.97 -7.33 -1.17
N GLU A 91 7.23 -8.34 -0.35
CA GLU A 91 6.34 -9.47 -0.16
C GLU A 91 5.97 -9.58 1.33
N PRO A 92 4.68 -9.58 1.69
CA PRO A 92 4.25 -9.68 3.09
C PRO A 92 4.69 -11.00 3.72
N SER A 93 5.32 -10.92 4.90
CA SER A 93 5.60 -12.12 5.70
C SER A 93 4.35 -12.61 6.43
N ALA A 94 4.35 -13.85 6.93
CA ALA A 94 3.27 -14.36 7.78
C ALA A 94 3.02 -13.48 9.02
N LYS A 95 4.06 -12.82 9.53
CA LYS A 95 3.95 -11.87 10.64
C LYS A 95 3.24 -10.59 10.23
N ASP A 96 3.45 -10.11 9.00
CA ASP A 96 2.77 -8.93 8.49
C ASP A 96 1.29 -9.24 8.23
N MET A 97 1.01 -10.43 7.67
CA MET A 97 -0.36 -10.94 7.54
C MET A 97 -1.10 -11.02 8.86
N ALA A 98 -0.43 -11.46 9.93
CA ALA A 98 -1.02 -11.49 11.27
C ALA A 98 -1.37 -10.08 11.81
N LYS A 99 -0.70 -9.00 11.36
CA LYS A 99 -1.09 -7.63 11.76
C LYS A 99 -2.38 -7.19 11.09
N LEU A 100 -2.67 -7.70 9.89
CA LEU A 100 -3.85 -7.32 9.12
C LEU A 100 -5.14 -7.96 9.66
N SER A 101 -5.06 -9.00 10.51
CA SER A 101 -6.27 -9.64 11.07
C SER A 101 -7.13 -8.70 11.89
N ASP A 102 -6.49 -7.76 12.59
CA ASP A 102 -7.14 -6.80 13.49
C ASP A 102 -7.24 -5.40 12.86
N ALA A 103 -6.81 -5.25 11.60
CA ALA A 103 -6.82 -4.00 10.89
C ALA A 103 -8.23 -3.66 10.42
N LYS A 104 -8.64 -2.40 10.61
CA LYS A 104 -9.95 -1.93 10.14
C LYS A 104 -9.98 -1.68 8.64
N VAL A 105 -8.87 -1.20 8.08
CA VAL A 105 -8.71 -0.92 6.64
C VAL A 105 -7.24 -0.87 6.28
N LEU A 106 -6.90 -1.27 5.05
CA LEU A 106 -5.60 -1.12 4.43
C LEU A 106 -5.73 -0.21 3.19
N PHE A 107 -5.12 0.96 3.23
CA PHE A 107 -5.06 1.86 2.07
C PHE A 107 -3.90 1.49 1.16
N LEU A 108 -4.19 1.31 -0.14
CA LEU A 108 -3.21 0.97 -1.17
C LEU A 108 -2.90 2.20 -2.03
N ASN A 109 -1.72 2.22 -2.65
CA ASN A 109 -1.44 3.16 -3.73
C ASN A 109 -2.39 2.90 -4.88
N GLY A 110 -2.54 1.63 -5.26
CA GLY A 110 -3.23 1.22 -6.47
C GLY A 110 -2.34 1.35 -7.70
N ALA A 111 -2.98 1.38 -8.87
CA ALA A 111 -2.30 1.43 -10.17
C ALA A 111 -1.27 0.31 -10.38
N GLY A 112 -1.46 -0.85 -9.74
CA GLY A 112 -0.58 -2.01 -9.89
C GLY A 112 0.69 -2.00 -9.02
N LEU A 113 0.87 -1.03 -8.11
CA LEU A 113 2.07 -0.98 -7.26
C LEU A 113 2.19 -2.20 -6.33
N GLU A 114 1.11 -2.53 -5.63
CA GLU A 114 1.09 -3.61 -4.66
C GLU A 114 0.85 -4.98 -5.33
N SER A 115 1.89 -5.56 -5.93
CA SER A 115 1.86 -6.88 -6.58
C SER A 115 1.37 -8.02 -5.65
N TRP A 116 1.57 -7.85 -4.35
CA TRP A 116 1.16 -8.78 -3.30
C TRP A 116 -0.32 -8.67 -2.90
N LYS A 117 -1.07 -7.70 -3.44
CA LYS A 117 -2.46 -7.42 -3.05
C LYS A 117 -3.33 -8.68 -3.07
N ASP A 118 -3.27 -9.46 -4.14
CA ASP A 118 -4.18 -10.60 -4.35
C ASP A 118 -3.92 -11.71 -3.31
N LYS A 119 -2.65 -11.97 -2.97
CA LYS A 119 -2.30 -12.89 -1.88
C LYS A 119 -2.87 -12.45 -0.53
N VAL A 120 -2.89 -11.15 -0.28
CA VAL A 120 -3.47 -10.60 0.96
C VAL A 120 -4.98 -10.71 0.94
N GLU A 121 -5.62 -10.51 -0.22
CA GLU A 121 -7.07 -10.65 -0.39
C GLU A 121 -7.53 -12.09 -0.18
N ASP A 122 -6.74 -13.08 -0.64
CA ASP A 122 -7.04 -14.50 -0.44
C ASP A 122 -6.87 -14.95 1.03
N ALA A 123 -5.88 -14.39 1.73
CA ALA A 123 -5.49 -14.84 3.06
C ALA A 123 -6.08 -14.00 4.21
N SER A 124 -6.69 -12.84 3.92
CA SER A 124 -7.20 -11.90 4.92
C SER A 124 -8.60 -11.39 4.56
N LYS A 125 -9.35 -10.95 5.57
CA LYS A 125 -10.63 -10.26 5.40
C LYS A 125 -10.51 -8.74 5.52
N VAL A 126 -9.28 -8.21 5.58
CA VAL A 126 -9.05 -6.78 5.71
C VAL A 126 -9.65 -6.05 4.51
N GLU A 127 -10.40 -4.99 4.78
CA GLU A 127 -10.90 -4.15 3.70
C GLU A 127 -9.74 -3.38 3.07
N MET A 128 -9.56 -3.52 1.76
CA MET A 128 -8.53 -2.80 1.01
C MET A 128 -9.12 -1.67 0.19
N VAL A 129 -8.44 -0.52 0.18
CA VAL A 129 -8.92 0.69 -0.48
C VAL A 129 -7.85 1.20 -1.43
N ASP A 130 -8.11 1.01 -2.72
CA ASP A 130 -7.32 1.60 -3.79
C ASP A 130 -7.51 3.13 -3.82
N THR A 131 -6.44 3.87 -3.54
CA THR A 131 -6.46 5.33 -3.53
C THR A 131 -6.28 5.95 -4.91
N SER A 132 -5.90 5.17 -5.93
CA SER A 132 -5.77 5.61 -7.32
C SER A 132 -7.11 5.82 -8.03
N LYS A 133 -8.22 5.34 -7.46
CA LYS A 133 -9.56 5.50 -8.04
C LYS A 133 -9.85 6.94 -8.46
N GLY A 134 -10.14 7.13 -9.75
CA GLY A 134 -10.44 8.42 -10.36
C GLY A 134 -9.23 9.22 -10.84
N ILE A 135 -8.02 8.64 -10.79
CA ILE A 135 -6.83 9.17 -11.46
C ILE A 135 -6.82 8.69 -12.91
N ASP A 136 -6.40 9.56 -13.82
CA ASP A 136 -6.11 9.21 -15.20
C ASP A 136 -4.72 8.55 -15.24
N LEU A 137 -4.69 7.23 -15.40
CA LEU A 137 -3.46 6.42 -15.32
C LEU A 137 -2.71 6.47 -16.65
N ILE A 138 -1.39 6.61 -16.56
CA ILE A 138 -0.50 6.56 -17.71
C ILE A 138 -0.23 5.08 -18.01
N LYS A 139 -0.45 4.66 -19.27
CA LYS A 139 -0.08 3.31 -19.73
C LYS A 139 1.43 3.22 -19.91
N THR A 140 2.00 2.07 -19.60
CA THR A 140 3.40 1.76 -19.93
C THR A 140 3.54 1.60 -21.44
N GLU A 141 4.66 2.06 -22.01
CA GLU A 141 4.91 2.07 -23.46
C GLU A 141 5.23 0.67 -24.03
N ASP A 142 5.40 -0.32 -23.16
CA ASP A 142 5.94 -1.64 -23.50
C ASP A 142 4.87 -2.71 -23.78
N GLU A 143 3.60 -2.33 -23.83
CA GLU A 143 2.51 -3.22 -24.29
C GLU A 143 1.85 -2.66 -25.55
N GLU A 144 2.61 -2.63 -26.64
CA GLU A 144 2.03 -2.76 -27.98
C GLU A 144 1.77 -4.24 -28.26
N ASP A 145 0.48 -4.61 -28.31
CA ASP A 145 -0.10 -5.82 -28.93
C ASP A 145 0.44 -7.20 -28.51
N HIS A 146 -0.09 -7.73 -27.41
CA HIS A 146 -0.46 -9.15 -27.37
C HIS A 146 -1.98 -9.28 -27.59
N ASP A 147 -2.40 -8.95 -28.81
CA ASP A 147 -3.63 -9.51 -29.38
C ASP A 147 -3.45 -11.03 -29.39
N HIS A 148 -3.96 -11.70 -28.36
CA HIS A 148 -4.34 -13.10 -28.48
C HIS A 148 -5.56 -13.13 -29.41
N GLU A 149 -5.31 -13.17 -30.72
CA GLU A 149 -6.27 -13.73 -31.66
C GLU A 149 -6.58 -15.15 -31.19
N ASP A 150 -7.76 -15.32 -30.58
CA ASP A 150 -8.48 -16.57 -30.55
C ASP A 150 -8.69 -17.02 -32.00
N GLY A 151 -7.68 -17.70 -32.55
CA GLY A 151 -7.76 -18.42 -33.80
C GLY A 151 -8.57 -19.69 -33.62
N ASP A 152 -9.87 -19.54 -33.40
CA ASP A 152 -10.84 -20.61 -33.56
C ASP A 152 -11.23 -20.71 -35.05
N HIS A 153 -11.46 -21.93 -35.51
CA HIS A 153 -11.88 -22.37 -36.86
C HIS A 153 -10.82 -22.63 -37.94
N HIS A 154 -10.51 -23.93 -38.10
CA HIS A 154 -10.61 -24.54 -39.43
C HIS A 154 -11.47 -25.81 -39.36
N ASP A 155 -12.78 -25.61 -39.54
CA ASP A 155 -13.64 -26.62 -40.17
C ASP A 155 -13.19 -26.78 -41.63
N HIS A 156 -12.75 -27.97 -42.01
CA HIS A 156 -12.62 -28.35 -43.41
C HIS A 156 -13.51 -29.57 -43.68
N GLU A 157 -14.72 -29.28 -44.18
CA GLU A 157 -15.60 -30.25 -44.81
C GLU A 157 -15.36 -30.25 -46.33
N GLY A 158 -14.98 -31.42 -46.86
CA GLY A 158 -15.49 -31.95 -48.13
C GLY A 158 -14.94 -31.45 -49.47
N SER A 159 -13.97 -32.17 -50.02
CA SER A 159 -13.96 -32.49 -51.46
C SER A 159 -13.29 -33.85 -51.69
N GLN A 160 -14.09 -34.80 -52.20
CA GLN A 160 -13.67 -36.11 -52.67
C GLN A 160 -12.84 -36.00 -53.95
N GLU A 161 -11.75 -36.76 -54.06
CA GLU A 161 -11.43 -37.57 -55.25
C GLU A 161 -10.29 -38.56 -54.92
N ASP A 162 -10.44 -39.77 -55.44
CA ASP A 162 -9.77 -41.02 -55.07
C ASP A 162 -8.27 -41.08 -55.39
N LYS A 163 -7.51 -41.85 -54.59
CA LYS A 163 -6.59 -42.93 -55.05
C LYS A 163 -5.97 -43.73 -53.89
N ASP A 164 -5.95 -45.03 -54.10
CA ASP A 164 -5.42 -46.14 -53.30
C ASP A 164 -4.00 -45.92 -52.72
N SER A 165 -3.76 -46.40 -51.48
CA SER A 165 -2.81 -47.49 -51.19
C SER A 165 -2.61 -47.72 -49.67
N ASP A 166 -2.89 -48.95 -49.25
CA ASP A 166 -2.15 -49.81 -48.31
C ASP A 166 -1.94 -49.43 -46.82
N HIS A 167 -2.53 -50.29 -45.96
CA HIS A 167 -2.00 -50.91 -44.70
C HIS A 167 -1.15 -50.07 -43.71
N HIS A 168 -1.44 -50.04 -42.41
CA HIS A 168 -1.43 -51.20 -41.50
C HIS A 168 -2.18 -50.91 -40.18
N ASP A 169 -2.88 -51.95 -39.70
CA ASP A 169 -3.26 -52.19 -38.30
C ASP A 169 -2.04 -52.09 -37.37
N HIS A 170 -2.25 -51.65 -36.13
CA HIS A 170 -1.99 -52.47 -34.93
C HIS A 170 -2.55 -51.78 -33.68
N GLU A 171 -3.63 -52.33 -33.15
CA GLU A 171 -3.81 -52.43 -31.70
C GLU A 171 -2.72 -53.35 -31.15
N ASP A 172 -2.09 -52.97 -30.03
CA ASP A 172 -1.81 -53.93 -28.97
C ASP A 172 -1.63 -53.21 -27.63
N LYS A 173 -2.25 -53.81 -26.63
CA LYS A 173 -2.16 -53.52 -25.20
C LYS A 173 -0.82 -54.07 -24.71
N ASP A 174 -0.24 -53.46 -23.68
CA ASP A 174 0.34 -54.22 -22.58
C ASP A 174 0.52 -53.32 -21.35
N ASP A 175 0.01 -53.83 -20.23
CA ASP A 175 0.21 -53.37 -18.86
C ASP A 175 1.69 -53.38 -18.48
N HIS A 176 2.13 -52.52 -17.56
CA HIS A 176 3.05 -52.92 -16.46
C HIS A 176 3.10 -51.84 -15.35
N ASP A 177 2.45 -52.17 -14.24
CA ASP A 177 2.77 -51.72 -12.88
C ASP A 177 4.23 -52.07 -12.52
N HIS A 178 4.95 -51.18 -11.84
CA HIS A 178 5.63 -51.55 -10.59
C HIS A 178 6.13 -50.35 -9.78
N GLU A 179 5.73 -50.32 -8.52
CA GLU A 179 6.40 -49.57 -7.46
C GLU A 179 7.65 -50.31 -6.92
N SER A 180 8.54 -49.49 -6.34
CA SER A 180 9.29 -49.71 -5.08
C SER A 180 10.82 -49.95 -5.11
N MET A 181 11.48 -49.12 -4.30
CA MET A 181 12.60 -49.38 -3.38
C MET A 181 14.06 -49.05 -3.74
N GLU A 182 14.71 -48.53 -2.69
CA GLU A 182 16.07 -48.01 -2.49
C GLU A 182 17.17 -49.08 -2.61
N ASP A 183 18.37 -48.65 -3.04
CA ASP A 183 19.62 -48.58 -2.24
C ASP A 183 20.90 -48.95 -3.04
N SER A 184 22.02 -48.38 -2.59
CA SER A 184 23.44 -48.79 -2.76
C SER A 184 24.35 -48.04 -3.77
N GLU A 185 25.13 -47.12 -3.17
CA GLU A 185 26.60 -46.99 -3.14
C GLU A 185 27.52 -47.30 -4.36
N ASP A 186 28.31 -46.27 -4.69
CA ASP A 186 29.78 -46.22 -4.89
C ASP A 186 30.46 -46.54 -6.25
N SER A 187 31.46 -45.68 -6.51
CA SER A 187 32.69 -45.82 -7.29
C SER A 187 32.79 -45.34 -8.76
N ASP A 188 33.81 -44.49 -8.90
CA ASP A 188 34.79 -44.37 -9.99
C ASP A 188 34.73 -43.18 -10.98
N HIS A 189 35.64 -42.23 -10.67
CA HIS A 189 36.39 -41.32 -11.52
C HIS A 189 36.42 -41.62 -13.03
N HIS A 190 36.22 -40.60 -13.85
CA HIS A 190 37.05 -40.37 -15.05
C HIS A 190 37.34 -38.89 -15.28
N ASP A 191 38.62 -38.58 -15.08
CA ASP A 191 39.36 -37.44 -15.63
C ASP A 191 39.35 -37.52 -17.16
N HIS A 192 39.02 -36.44 -17.87
CA HIS A 192 39.47 -36.24 -19.25
C HIS A 192 39.69 -34.75 -19.54
N GLU A 193 40.98 -34.42 -19.60
CA GLU A 193 41.57 -33.23 -20.21
C GLU A 193 41.31 -33.18 -21.73
N ASP A 194 41.12 -31.95 -22.22
CA ASP A 194 41.38 -31.36 -23.55
C ASP A 194 41.44 -32.24 -24.81
N ALA A 195 40.59 -31.91 -25.80
CA ALA A 195 41.06 -31.42 -27.11
C ALA A 195 39.91 -30.92 -28.00
N ASP A 196 39.99 -29.63 -28.36
CA ASP A 196 39.75 -29.05 -29.69
C ASP A 196 38.39 -29.21 -30.39
N HIS A 197 37.61 -28.12 -30.42
CA HIS A 197 37.31 -27.30 -31.61
C HIS A 197 35.95 -26.59 -31.51
N HIS A 198 35.94 -25.27 -31.42
CA HIS A 198 35.61 -24.41 -32.57
C HIS A 198 35.75 -22.94 -32.17
N ASP A 199 36.74 -22.29 -32.78
CA ASP A 199 36.84 -20.84 -32.91
C ASP A 199 35.55 -20.27 -33.49
N HIS A 200 34.89 -19.42 -32.72
CA HIS A 200 34.14 -18.31 -33.27
C HIS A 200 34.65 -17.03 -32.62
N ASP A 201 35.56 -16.37 -33.35
CA ASP A 201 35.79 -14.93 -33.26
C ASP A 201 34.43 -14.22 -33.26
N HIS A 202 34.07 -13.65 -32.11
CA HIS A 202 33.21 -12.48 -32.07
C HIS A 202 33.94 -11.42 -31.27
N GLU A 203 34.45 -10.46 -32.05
CA GLU A 203 35.04 -9.21 -31.62
C GLU A 203 34.07 -8.44 -30.70
N ASP A 204 34.68 -7.75 -29.73
CA ASP A 204 34.06 -6.85 -28.78
C ASP A 204 32.99 -5.93 -29.40
N GLU A 205 31.73 -6.09 -29.01
CA GLU A 205 30.77 -4.99 -29.00
C GLU A 205 29.99 -5.00 -27.67
N GLU A 206 30.37 -4.03 -26.84
CA GLU A 206 29.67 -3.43 -25.70
C GLU A 206 28.78 -4.33 -24.83
N GLU A 207 29.21 -4.51 -23.58
CA GLU A 207 28.32 -4.83 -22.46
C GLU A 207 27.26 -3.73 -22.30
N GLY A 208 26.20 -3.84 -23.08
CA GLY A 208 24.94 -3.15 -22.87
C GLY A 208 24.37 -3.67 -21.55
N HIS A 209 24.55 -2.89 -20.50
CA HIS A 209 23.90 -3.09 -19.21
C HIS A 209 22.42 -3.41 -19.43
N HIS A 210 22.05 -4.68 -19.24
CA HIS A 210 20.67 -5.09 -19.10
C HIS A 210 20.16 -4.47 -17.80
N HIS A 211 19.69 -3.23 -17.90
CA HIS A 211 18.88 -2.61 -16.87
C HIS A 211 17.64 -3.49 -16.71
N HIS A 212 17.61 -4.25 -15.61
CA HIS A 212 16.41 -4.91 -15.11
C HIS A 212 15.34 -3.82 -14.89
N HIS A 213 14.57 -3.51 -15.93
CA HIS A 213 13.31 -2.79 -15.78
C HIS A 213 12.34 -3.76 -15.12
N HIS A 214 12.11 -3.58 -13.82
CA HIS A 214 11.04 -4.25 -13.11
C HIS A 214 9.72 -3.71 -13.68
N HIS A 215 9.15 -4.39 -14.69
CA HIS A 215 7.92 -3.93 -15.35
C HIS A 215 6.75 -3.91 -14.37
N HIS A 216 6.20 -2.72 -14.15
CA HIS A 216 5.08 -2.48 -13.26
C HIS A 216 3.74 -2.60 -14.02
N GLY A 217 3.37 -3.79 -14.48
CA GLY A 217 2.08 -4.03 -15.14
C GLY A 217 1.71 -3.04 -16.27
N MET A 218 0.42 -2.90 -16.53
CA MET A 218 -0.14 -2.10 -17.63
C MET A 218 -0.02 -0.57 -17.44
N TYR A 219 0.17 -0.11 -16.20
CA TYR A 219 0.11 1.31 -15.86
C TYR A 219 1.30 1.73 -14.99
N ASP A 220 1.80 2.95 -15.17
CA ASP A 220 2.82 3.50 -14.28
C ASP A 220 2.25 3.69 -12.85
N PRO A 221 2.77 2.95 -11.86
CA PRO A 221 2.26 3.01 -10.50
C PRO A 221 2.73 4.25 -9.72
N HIS A 222 3.67 5.05 -10.26
CA HIS A 222 4.30 6.19 -9.58
C HIS A 222 3.41 7.43 -9.44
N ILE A 223 2.10 7.23 -9.36
CA ILE A 223 1.06 8.25 -9.32
C ILE A 223 1.22 9.23 -8.14
N TRP A 224 1.84 8.81 -7.03
CA TRP A 224 2.02 9.66 -5.84
C TRP A 224 3.00 10.82 -6.07
N LEU A 225 3.87 10.72 -7.09
CA LEU A 225 4.83 11.76 -7.44
C LEU A 225 4.15 13.02 -7.99
N SER A 226 2.92 12.91 -8.49
CA SER A 226 2.11 14.04 -8.93
C SER A 226 1.32 14.63 -7.74
N PRO A 227 1.56 15.89 -7.33
CA PRO A 227 0.76 16.50 -6.27
C PRO A 227 -0.72 16.68 -6.64
N LYS A 228 -1.06 16.66 -7.95
CA LYS A 228 -2.45 16.65 -8.43
C LYS A 228 -3.12 15.33 -8.08
N ASN A 229 -2.44 14.21 -8.34
CA ASN A 229 -2.88 12.87 -7.98
C ASN A 229 -2.94 12.69 -6.46
N GLY A 230 -1.96 13.24 -5.72
CA GLY A 230 -1.98 13.24 -4.26
C GLY A 230 -3.23 13.91 -3.64
N ILE A 231 -3.85 14.89 -4.32
CA ILE A 231 -5.14 15.45 -3.88
C ILE A 231 -6.28 14.43 -4.05
N ILE A 232 -6.27 13.65 -5.13
CA ILE A 232 -7.28 12.61 -5.39
C ILE A 232 -7.12 11.47 -4.39
N GLN A 233 -5.90 10.97 -4.20
CA GLN A 233 -5.59 9.94 -3.20
C GLN A 233 -6.00 10.39 -1.79
N ALA A 234 -5.65 11.62 -1.39
CA ALA A 234 -6.06 12.19 -0.11
C ALA A 234 -7.58 12.30 0.03
N LYS A 235 -8.31 12.58 -1.05
CA LYS A 235 -9.77 12.63 -1.02
C LYS A 235 -10.36 11.25 -0.77
N ASN A 236 -9.88 10.24 -1.51
CA ASN A 236 -10.34 8.86 -1.39
C ASN A 236 -10.13 8.32 0.03
N ILE A 237 -8.98 8.66 0.65
CA ILE A 237 -8.72 8.34 2.05
C ILE A 237 -9.73 9.05 2.97
N ALA A 238 -9.95 10.35 2.81
CA ALA A 238 -10.87 11.11 3.67
C ALA A 238 -12.32 10.66 3.54
N ASP A 239 -12.77 10.32 2.33
CA ASP A 239 -14.10 9.77 2.07
C ASP A 239 -14.26 8.44 2.80
N LYS A 240 -13.29 7.53 2.67
CA LYS A 240 -13.37 6.23 3.33
C LYS A 240 -13.31 6.32 4.84
N LEU A 241 -12.42 7.16 5.40
CA LEU A 241 -12.39 7.39 6.84
C LEU A 241 -13.72 7.94 7.36
N SER A 242 -14.37 8.82 6.58
CA SER A 242 -15.69 9.35 6.90
C SER A 242 -16.83 8.32 6.78
N GLU A 243 -16.62 7.25 6.02
CA GLU A 243 -17.56 6.15 5.88
C GLU A 243 -17.47 5.18 7.06
N ILE A 244 -16.24 4.80 7.45
CA ILE A 244 -16.00 3.84 8.54
C ILE A 244 -16.08 4.46 9.94
N ASP A 245 -16.02 5.80 10.03
CA ASP A 245 -16.21 6.57 11.25
C ASP A 245 -17.00 7.88 10.97
N PRO A 246 -18.32 7.78 10.76
CA PRO A 246 -19.17 8.91 10.39
C PRO A 246 -19.23 10.02 11.44
N GLU A 247 -19.03 9.70 12.72
CA GLU A 247 -19.07 10.67 13.82
C GLU A 247 -17.94 11.70 13.72
N ASN A 248 -16.81 11.31 13.11
CA ASN A 248 -15.64 12.18 12.92
C ASN A 248 -15.48 12.66 11.46
N LYS A 249 -16.50 12.50 10.61
CA LYS A 249 -16.47 12.92 9.20
C LYS A 249 -15.97 14.35 8.99
N ASP A 250 -16.48 15.32 9.75
CA ASP A 250 -16.09 16.73 9.60
C ASP A 250 -14.62 16.96 9.97
N TYR A 251 -14.07 16.15 10.88
CA TYR A 251 -12.65 16.17 11.24
C TYR A 251 -11.79 15.71 10.06
N TYR A 252 -12.12 14.57 9.44
CA TYR A 252 -11.38 14.04 8.29
C TYR A 252 -11.44 14.98 7.09
N MET A 253 -12.64 15.48 6.76
CA MET A 253 -12.82 16.43 5.66
C MET A 253 -12.14 17.76 5.92
N GLY A 254 -12.16 18.25 7.16
CA GLY A 254 -11.44 19.45 7.57
C GLY A 254 -9.93 19.31 7.41
N ASN A 255 -9.36 18.14 7.73
CA ASN A 255 -7.94 17.86 7.54
C ASN A 255 -7.57 17.69 6.06
N PHE A 256 -8.41 17.01 5.28
CA PHE A 256 -8.27 16.92 3.83
C PHE A 256 -8.23 18.30 3.16
N GLU A 257 -9.13 19.22 3.50
CA GLU A 257 -9.15 20.55 2.89
C GLU A 257 -7.89 21.37 3.23
N LYS A 258 -7.32 21.21 4.44
CA LYS A 258 -6.01 21.80 4.78
C LYS A 258 -4.89 21.22 3.92
N LEU A 259 -4.83 19.90 3.79
CA LEU A 259 -3.83 19.19 2.99
C LEU A 259 -3.92 19.57 1.50
N LYS A 260 -5.12 19.53 0.94
CA LYS A 260 -5.43 19.97 -0.43
C LYS A 260 -4.99 21.42 -0.69
N LYS A 261 -5.18 22.33 0.26
CA LYS A 261 -4.68 23.71 0.15
C LYS A 261 -3.16 23.75 0.08
N ASN A 262 -2.45 22.92 0.84
CA ASN A 262 -1.00 22.85 0.81
C ASN A 262 -0.48 22.25 -0.50
N LEU A 263 -1.06 21.15 -0.97
CA LEU A 263 -0.73 20.54 -2.26
C LEU A 263 -0.99 21.52 -3.42
N LYS A 264 -2.11 22.26 -3.41
CA LYS A 264 -2.38 23.32 -4.40
C LYS A 264 -1.35 24.46 -4.38
N LYS A 265 -0.78 24.78 -3.22
CA LYS A 265 0.32 25.76 -3.15
C LYS A 265 1.59 25.17 -3.78
N LEU A 266 1.91 23.91 -3.48
CA LEU A 266 3.05 23.21 -4.06
C LEU A 266 2.96 23.17 -5.60
N ILE A 267 1.79 22.78 -6.15
CA ILE A 267 1.54 22.77 -7.60
C ILE A 267 1.86 24.14 -8.21
N LYS A 268 1.33 25.23 -7.61
CA LYS A 268 1.59 26.59 -8.09
C LYS A 268 3.04 27.03 -7.98
N LEU A 269 3.82 26.44 -7.07
CA LEU A 269 5.26 26.71 -6.96
C LEU A 269 6.04 25.95 -8.03
N MET A 270 5.66 24.71 -8.30
CA MET A 270 6.27 23.88 -9.34
C MET A 270 6.02 24.44 -10.76
N GLU A 271 4.83 24.98 -11.02
CA GLU A 271 4.46 25.58 -12.32
C GLU A 271 5.13 26.94 -12.60
N LYS A 272 5.81 27.54 -11.62
CA LYS A 272 6.45 28.87 -11.75
C LYS A 272 7.94 28.82 -12.10
N ASN A 273 8.54 27.64 -11.98
CA ASN A 273 9.94 27.39 -12.31
C ASN A 273 10.04 26.64 -13.63
#